data_AF-A0A928SG39-F1
#
_entry.id   AF-A0A928SG39-F1
#
_cell.length_a   1.000
_cell.length_b   1.000
_cell.length_c   1.000
_cell.angle_alpha   90.00
_cell.angle_beta   90.00
_cell.angle_gamma   90.00
#
_symmetry.space_group_name_H-M   'P 1'
#
loop_
_entity.id
_entity.type
_entity.pdbx_description
1 polymer ?
#
loop_
_entity_poly.entity_id
_entity_poly.type
_entity_poly.pdbx_seq_one_letter_code
_entity_poly.pdbx_strand_id
1 'polypeptide(L)'
;MTKKRSAPKAALAQFIAIIALTISIFLIVDFGRRAAANYRVQREAERLSQEVELARQRQADLLARRSYVASDLYVEEVARQELKWASPGETVLVIMPTPEVVAPTVNPAAAKASPQPIVQTPAQAWWHLFVGPSPAQVVSQ
;
A
#
# COMPACT_ATOMS: atom_id res chain seq x y z
N MET A 1 48.05 36.79 60.21
CA MET A 1 46.92 37.19 59.34
C MET A 1 47.41 38.20 58.32
N THR A 2 47.72 37.78 57.09
CA THR A 2 48.21 38.69 56.03
C THR A 2 47.31 38.60 54.80
N LYS A 3 46.41 39.57 54.66
CA LYS A 3 45.51 39.68 53.50
C LYS A 3 46.30 40.26 52.33
N LYS A 4 46.78 39.38 51.45
CA LYS A 4 47.49 39.74 50.21
C LYS A 4 46.56 40.58 49.33
N ARG A 5 46.79 41.90 49.27
CA ARG A 5 46.08 42.81 48.35
C ARG A 5 46.51 42.45 46.93
N SER A 6 45.60 41.84 46.17
CA SER A 6 45.82 41.56 44.75
C SER A 6 45.99 42.89 44.00
N ALA A 7 47.03 42.94 43.17
CA ALA A 7 47.40 44.12 42.40
C ALA A 7 46.27 44.57 41.45
N PRO A 8 46.17 45.87 41.08
CA PRO A 8 45.09 46.43 40.26
C PRO A 8 44.88 45.72 38.92
N LYS A 9 45.91 45.04 38.39
CA LYS A 9 45.81 44.21 37.18
C LYS A 9 44.89 42.99 37.35
N ALA A 10 44.83 42.40 38.54
CA ALA A 10 43.94 41.27 38.85
C ALA A 10 42.48 41.71 38.92
N ALA A 11 42.21 42.91 39.46
CA ALA A 11 40.87 43.48 39.49
C ALA A 11 40.37 43.83 38.07
N LEU A 12 41.25 44.38 37.22
CA LEU A 12 40.93 44.64 35.81
C LEU A 12 40.66 43.35 35.03
N ALA A 13 41.51 42.33 35.19
CA ALA A 13 41.30 41.02 34.56
C ALA A 13 40.00 40.35 35.03
N GLN A 14 39.67 40.46 36.32
CA GLN A 14 38.42 39.95 36.88
C GLN A 14 37.20 40.70 36.32
N PHE A 15 37.28 42.02 36.15
CA PHE A 15 36.21 42.81 35.54
C PHE A 15 35.99 42.42 34.07
N ILE A 16 37.07 42.28 33.29
CA ILE A 16 37.00 41.81 31.90
C ILE A 16 36.41 40.39 31.83
N ALA A 17 36.82 39.49 32.72
CA ALA A 17 36.30 38.13 32.77
C ALA A 17 34.79 38.10 33.07
N ILE A 18 34.30 38.96 33.97
CA ILE A 18 32.87 39.08 34.27
C ILE A 18 32.12 39.58 33.03
N ILE A 19 32.61 40.63 32.36
CA ILE A 19 32.00 41.15 31.13
C ILE A 19 31.96 40.07 30.05
N ALA A 20 33.07 39.39 29.80
CA ALA A 20 33.15 38.33 28.82
C ALA A 20 32.15 37.20 29.14
N LEU A 21 32.06 36.80 30.41
CA LEU A 21 31.10 35.79 30.86
C LEU A 21 29.65 36.25 30.64
N THR A 22 29.32 37.51 30.97
CA THR A 22 27.99 38.08 30.75
C THR A 22 27.64 38.08 29.25
N ILE A 23 28.56 38.51 28.38
CA ILE A 23 28.36 38.51 26.93
C ILE A 23 28.19 37.08 26.41
N SER A 24 29.01 36.13 26.87
CA SER A 24 28.88 34.72 26.48
C SER A 24 27.52 34.14 26.87
N ILE A 25 27.04 34.37 28.10
CA ILE A 25 25.73 33.91 28.54
C ILE A 25 24.62 34.54 27.70
N PHE A 26 24.72 35.85 27.43
CA PHE A 26 23.76 36.56 26.59
C PHE A 26 23.69 35.97 25.17
N LEU A 27 24.84 35.69 24.55
CA LEU A 27 24.91 35.08 23.22
C LEU A 27 24.34 33.67 23.19
N ILE A 28 24.62 32.84 24.21
CA ILE A 28 24.06 31.49 24.31
C ILE A 28 22.53 31.55 24.36
N VAL A 29 21.96 32.47 25.14
CA VAL A 29 20.51 32.63 25.26
C VAL A 29 19.91 33.16 23.96
N ASP A 30 20.49 34.20 23.35
CA ASP A 30 19.99 34.76 22.09
C ASP A 30 20.06 33.74 20.95
N PHE A 31 21.18 33.05 20.83
CA PHE A 31 21.36 31.99 19.83
C PHE A 31 20.40 30.83 20.06
N GLY A 32 20.24 30.37 21.31
CA GLY A 32 19.30 29.32 21.67
C GLY A 32 17.85 29.69 21.32
N ARG A 33 17.43 30.93 21.58
CA ARG A 33 16.10 31.43 21.22
C ARG A 33 15.90 31.50 19.71
N ARG A 34 16.88 32.00 18.96
CA ARG A 34 16.83 32.07 17.49
C ARG A 34 16.83 30.68 16.85
N ALA A 35 17.66 29.77 17.35
CA ALA A 35 17.70 28.38 16.87
C ALA A 35 16.36 27.68 17.12
N ALA A 36 15.76 27.86 18.30
CA ALA A 36 14.45 27.30 18.62
C ALA A 36 13.34 27.89 17.73
N ALA A 37 13.35 29.19 17.47
CA ALA A 37 12.38 29.85 16.58
C ALA A 37 12.49 29.32 15.14
N ASN A 38 13.72 29.24 14.61
CA ASN A 38 13.96 28.69 13.28
C ASN A 38 13.50 27.23 13.17
N TYR A 39 13.77 26.41 14.19
CA TYR A 39 13.34 25.02 14.20
C TYR A 39 11.82 24.87 14.14
N ARG A 40 11.09 25.72 14.87
CA ARG A 40 9.62 25.76 14.83
C ARG A 40 9.09 26.14 13.46
N VAL A 41 9.62 27.21 12.87
CA VAL A 41 9.22 27.67 11.53
C VAL A 41 9.47 26.60 10.48
N GLN A 42 10.63 25.93 10.53
CA GLN A 42 10.93 24.84 9.59
C GLN A 42 9.98 23.66 9.74
N ARG A 43 9.66 23.25 10.97
CA ARG A 43 8.67 22.18 11.19
C ARG A 43 7.27 22.55 10.70
N GLU A 44 6.86 23.80 10.91
CA GLU A 44 5.57 24.29 10.40
C GLU A 44 5.57 24.30 8.86
N ALA A 45 6.65 24.75 8.22
CA ALA A 45 6.81 24.72 6.78
C ALA A 45 6.78 23.29 6.21
N GLU A 46 7.48 22.34 6.83
CA GLU A 46 7.45 20.92 6.47
C GLU A 46 6.06 20.32 6.63
N ARG A 47 5.34 20.66 7.69
CA ARG A 47 3.96 20.20 7.90
C ARG A 47 3.04 20.74 6.81
N LEU A 48 3.10 22.05 6.53
CA LEU A 48 2.26 22.68 5.51
C LEU A 48 2.57 22.11 4.12
N SER A 49 3.84 21.85 3.80
CA SER A 49 4.20 21.27 2.50
C SER A 49 3.63 19.86 2.33
N GLN A 50 3.65 19.04 3.39
CA GLN A 50 3.00 17.71 3.37
C GLN A 50 1.48 17.82 3.20
N GLU A 51 0.83 18.76 3.89
CA GLU A 51 -0.63 18.97 3.76
C GLU A 51 -1.00 19.39 2.33
N VAL A 52 -0.21 20.28 1.71
CA VAL A 52 -0.41 20.69 0.31
C VAL A 52 -0.23 19.52 -0.65
N GLU A 53 0.79 18.69 -0.45
CA GLU A 53 1.05 17.55 -1.32
C GLU A 53 -0.09 16.50 -1.24
N LEU A 54 -0.56 16.20 -0.03
CA LEU A 54 -1.73 15.33 0.17
C LEU A 54 -2.99 15.92 -0.48
N ALA A 55 -3.21 17.24 -0.36
CA ALA A 55 -4.34 17.90 -1.00
C ALA A 55 -4.28 17.81 -2.53
N ARG A 56 -3.10 18.01 -3.12
CA ARG A 56 -2.88 17.86 -4.57
C ARG A 56 -3.14 16.44 -5.05
N GLN A 57 -2.66 15.43 -4.32
CA GLN A 57 -2.92 14.03 -4.65
C GLN A 57 -4.42 13.71 -4.61
N ARG A 58 -5.14 14.17 -3.59
CA ARG A 58 -6.60 14.02 -3.51
C ARG A 58 -7.31 14.73 -4.67
N GLN A 59 -6.87 15.94 -5.02
CA GLN A 59 -7.44 16.65 -6.16
C GLN A 59 -7.23 15.87 -7.46
N ALA A 60 -6.05 15.30 -7.68
CA ALA A 60 -5.77 14.48 -8.87
C ALA A 60 -6.65 13.23 -8.92
N ASP A 61 -6.81 12.50 -7.80
CA ASP A 61 -7.69 11.32 -7.72
C ASP A 61 -9.15 11.70 -8.01
N LEU A 62 -9.64 12.78 -7.41
CA LEU A 62 -11.00 13.26 -7.62
C LEU A 62 -11.24 13.70 -9.08
N LEU A 63 -10.27 14.34 -9.72
CA LEU A 63 -10.35 14.71 -11.12
C LEU A 63 -10.36 13.46 -12.02
N ALA A 64 -9.53 12.46 -11.74
CA ALA A 64 -9.51 11.20 -12.47
C ALA A 64 -10.84 10.45 -12.34
N ARG A 65 -11.39 10.35 -11.13
CA ARG A 65 -12.72 9.77 -10.88
C ARG A 65 -13.81 10.52 -11.62
N ARG A 66 -13.78 11.85 -11.58
CA ARG A 66 -14.74 12.68 -12.33
C ARG A 66 -14.67 12.39 -13.82
N SER A 67 -13.47 12.32 -14.40
CA SER A 67 -13.33 12.01 -15.83
C SER A 67 -13.81 10.61 -16.18
N TYR A 68 -13.58 9.62 -15.30
CA TYR A 68 -14.05 8.26 -15.51
C TYR A 68 -15.58 8.18 -15.47
N VAL A 69 -16.21 8.76 -14.44
CA VAL A 69 -17.68 8.78 -14.31
C VAL A 69 -18.34 9.56 -15.45
N ALA A 70 -17.68 10.57 -16.00
CA ALA A 70 -18.17 11.31 -17.16
C ALA A 70 -17.93 10.61 -18.51
N SER A 71 -17.27 9.45 -18.53
CA SER A 71 -16.95 8.75 -19.77
C SER A 71 -18.04 7.77 -20.20
N ASP A 72 -18.11 7.50 -21.51
CA ASP A 72 -19.05 6.53 -22.07
C ASP A 72 -18.83 5.11 -21.53
N LEU A 73 -17.58 4.76 -21.16
CA LEU A 73 -17.26 3.46 -20.56
C LEU A 73 -18.00 3.26 -19.22
N TYR A 74 -18.12 4.30 -18.41
CA TYR A 74 -18.87 4.23 -17.16
C TYR A 74 -20.37 4.06 -17.43
N VAL A 75 -20.91 4.74 -18.45
CA VAL A 75 -22.31 4.58 -18.87
C VAL A 75 -22.58 3.14 -19.30
N GLU A 76 -21.68 2.53 -20.07
CA GLU A 76 -21.80 1.15 -20.52
C GLU A 76 -21.69 0.14 -19.36
N GLU A 77 -20.75 0.35 -18.44
CA GLU A 77 -20.61 -0.47 -17.22
C GLU A 77 -21.92 -0.46 -16.41
N VAL A 78 -22.49 0.72 -16.15
CA VAL A 78 -23.75 0.87 -15.41
C VAL A 78 -24.92 0.25 -16.19
N ALA A 79 -25.00 0.48 -17.50
CA ALA A 79 -26.02 -0.09 -18.36
C ALA A 79 -26.03 -1.62 -18.28
N ARG A 80 -24.86 -2.27 -18.38
CA ARG A 80 -24.73 -3.73 -18.34
C ARG A 80 -24.90 -4.32 -16.93
N GLN A 81 -24.34 -3.67 -15.91
CA GLN A 81 -24.28 -4.24 -14.56
C GLN A 81 -25.54 -3.96 -13.75
N GLU A 82 -26.00 -2.72 -13.74
CA GLU A 82 -27.14 -2.31 -12.90
C GLU A 82 -28.46 -2.41 -13.65
N LEU A 83 -28.49 -1.91 -14.89
CA LEU A 83 -29.73 -1.82 -15.66
C LEU A 83 -30.02 -3.07 -16.52
N LYS A 84 -29.02 -3.96 -16.69
CA LYS A 84 -29.07 -5.13 -17.59
C LYS A 84 -29.49 -4.75 -19.01
N TRP A 85 -29.14 -3.56 -19.44
CA TRP A 85 -29.37 -3.04 -20.79
C TRP A 85 -28.26 -3.49 -21.73
N ALA A 86 -28.62 -3.68 -23.00
CA ALA A 86 -27.71 -4.01 -24.08
C ALA A 86 -27.68 -2.86 -25.10
N SER A 87 -26.57 -2.74 -25.83
CA SER A 87 -26.45 -1.73 -26.89
C SER A 87 -27.41 -2.03 -28.05
N PRO A 88 -27.79 -1.02 -28.85
CA PRO A 88 -28.64 -1.24 -30.02
C PRO A 88 -28.04 -2.32 -30.95
N GLY A 89 -28.76 -3.43 -31.14
CA GLY A 89 -28.33 -4.56 -31.98
C GLY A 89 -27.71 -5.75 -31.22
N GLU A 90 -27.59 -5.68 -29.90
CA GLU A 90 -27.09 -6.77 -29.05
C GLU A 90 -28.25 -7.54 -28.37
N THR A 91 -28.09 -8.87 -28.21
CA THR A 91 -29.12 -9.76 -27.62
C THR A 91 -28.76 -10.12 -26.18
N VAL A 92 -29.59 -9.73 -25.21
CA VAL A 92 -29.43 -10.12 -23.80
C VAL A 92 -29.79 -11.58 -23.61
N LEU A 93 -28.80 -12.43 -23.27
CA LEU A 93 -29.03 -13.84 -22.91
C LEU A 93 -29.27 -13.97 -21.40
N VAL A 94 -30.48 -14.39 -21.01
CA VAL A 94 -30.79 -14.72 -19.61
C VAL A 94 -30.67 -16.24 -19.44
N ILE A 95 -29.68 -16.69 -18.68
CA ILE A 95 -29.52 -18.10 -18.34
C ILE A 95 -30.47 -18.42 -17.19
N MET A 96 -31.58 -19.07 -17.49
CA MET A 96 -32.44 -19.66 -16.46
C MET A 96 -31.77 -20.93 -15.92
N PRO A 97 -31.77 -21.17 -14.60
CA PRO A 97 -31.34 -22.45 -14.06
C PRO A 97 -32.24 -23.54 -14.64
N THR A 98 -31.62 -24.50 -15.35
CA THR A 98 -32.30 -25.70 -15.81
C THR A 98 -32.89 -26.39 -14.59
N PRO A 99 -34.21 -26.70 -14.55
CA PRO A 99 -34.74 -27.53 -13.48
C PRO A 99 -33.95 -28.83 -13.47
N GLU A 100 -33.41 -29.18 -12.31
CA GLU A 100 -32.62 -30.38 -12.09
C GLU A 100 -33.49 -31.58 -12.45
N VAL A 101 -33.37 -32.04 -13.70
CA VAL A 101 -33.99 -33.29 -14.14
C VAL A 101 -33.20 -34.37 -13.41
N VAL A 102 -33.80 -34.90 -12.34
CA VAL A 102 -33.31 -36.09 -11.65
C VAL A 102 -33.19 -37.18 -12.72
N ALA A 103 -31.95 -37.44 -13.14
CA ALA A 103 -31.68 -38.49 -14.11
C ALA A 103 -32.15 -39.83 -13.51
N PRO A 104 -32.88 -40.67 -14.26
CA PRO A 104 -33.27 -41.98 -13.78
C PRO A 104 -32.00 -42.78 -13.47
N THR A 105 -31.94 -43.35 -12.27
CA THR A 105 -30.87 -44.25 -11.82
C THR A 105 -30.63 -45.33 -12.86
N VAL A 106 -29.53 -45.20 -13.61
CA VAL A 106 -29.09 -46.21 -14.56
C VAL A 106 -28.58 -47.43 -13.81
N ASN A 107 -29.18 -48.57 -14.16
CA ASN A 107 -28.86 -49.92 -13.74
C ASN A 107 -27.32 -50.19 -13.82
N PRO A 108 -26.64 -50.63 -12.74
CA PRO A 108 -25.19 -50.80 -12.72
C PRO A 108 -24.64 -51.89 -13.64
N ALA A 109 -25.50 -52.69 -14.28
CA ALA A 109 -25.10 -53.91 -14.98
C ALA A 109 -24.68 -53.73 -16.46
N ALA A 110 -24.81 -52.53 -17.05
CA ALA A 110 -24.48 -52.29 -18.46
C ALA A 110 -23.22 -51.44 -18.69
N ALA A 111 -22.46 -51.10 -17.64
CA ALA A 111 -21.21 -50.33 -17.75
C ALA A 111 -19.98 -51.26 -17.78
N LYS A 112 -19.87 -52.11 -18.80
CA LYS A 112 -18.64 -52.88 -19.09
C LYS A 112 -18.23 -52.69 -20.55
N ALA A 113 -17.85 -51.46 -20.90
CA ALA A 113 -16.95 -51.13 -22.01
C ALA A 113 -16.89 -49.60 -22.16
N SER A 114 -16.23 -48.94 -21.21
CA SER A 114 -15.71 -47.59 -21.42
C SER A 114 -14.38 -47.52 -20.67
N PRO A 115 -13.30 -47.00 -21.28
CA PRO A 115 -12.04 -46.82 -20.58
C PRO A 115 -12.31 -45.98 -19.33
N GLN A 116 -12.11 -46.56 -18.15
CA GLN A 116 -12.20 -45.79 -16.92
C GLN A 116 -11.16 -44.67 -17.00
N PRO A 117 -11.54 -43.39 -16.80
CA PRO A 117 -10.56 -42.34 -16.69
C PRO A 117 -9.67 -42.68 -15.50
N ILE A 118 -8.37 -42.86 -15.77
CA ILE A 118 -7.36 -43.08 -14.74
C ILE A 118 -7.41 -41.82 -13.87
N VAL A 119 -8.02 -41.93 -12.68
CA VAL A 119 -8.11 -40.81 -11.74
C VAL A 119 -6.71 -40.62 -11.15
N GLN A 120 -5.91 -39.81 -11.83
CA GLN A 120 -4.62 -39.37 -11.29
C GLN A 120 -4.90 -38.42 -10.13
N THR A 121 -4.30 -38.69 -8.99
CA THR A 121 -4.29 -37.71 -7.89
C THR A 121 -3.53 -36.46 -8.34
N PRO A 122 -3.86 -35.26 -7.82
CA PRO A 122 -3.19 -34.02 -8.22
C PRO A 122 -1.66 -34.12 -8.14
N ALA A 123 -1.13 -34.78 -7.11
CA ALA A 123 0.30 -35.01 -6.94
C ALA A 123 0.94 -35.87 -8.05
N GLN A 124 0.24 -36.90 -8.53
CA GLN A 124 0.72 -37.75 -9.63
C GLN A 124 0.76 -36.99 -10.97
N ALA A 125 -0.22 -36.10 -11.20
CA ALA A 125 -0.24 -35.23 -12.38
C ALA A 125 0.94 -34.25 -12.40
N TRP A 126 1.25 -33.64 -11.26
CA TRP A 126 2.41 -32.75 -11.12
C TRP A 126 3.73 -33.48 -11.37
N TRP A 127 3.88 -34.70 -10.86
CA TRP A 127 5.09 -35.49 -11.05
C TRP A 127 5.35 -35.82 -12.52
N HIS A 128 4.31 -36.19 -13.26
CA HIS A 128 4.42 -36.54 -14.68
C HIS A 128 4.89 -35.35 -15.54
N LEU A 129 4.48 -34.12 -15.20
CA LEU A 129 4.85 -32.91 -15.94
C LEU A 129 6.32 -32.52 -15.76
N PHE A 130 6.88 -32.73 -14.57
CA PHE A 130 8.22 -32.25 -14.22
C PHE A 130 9.31 -33.33 -14.29
N VAL A 131 8.94 -34.60 -14.16
CA VAL A 131 9.91 -35.70 -14.00
C VAL A 131 9.73 -36.81 -15.06
N GLY A 132 8.53 -36.97 -15.62
CA GLY A 132 8.18 -38.07 -16.53
C GLY A 132 7.43 -39.23 -15.85
N PRO A 133 6.99 -40.26 -16.61
CA PRO A 133 6.12 -41.32 -16.10
C PRO A 133 6.75 -42.08 -14.94
N SER A 134 5.99 -42.26 -13.85
CA SER A 134 6.46 -42.94 -12.64
C SER A 134 6.74 -44.44 -12.88
N PRO A 135 7.85 -45.00 -12.37
CA PRO A 135 8.20 -46.41 -12.53
C PRO A 135 7.19 -47.38 -11.89
N ALA A 136 6.25 -46.88 -11.07
CA ALA A 136 5.22 -47.70 -10.44
C ALA A 136 4.18 -48.28 -11.43
N GLN A 137 4.12 -47.80 -12.69
CA GLN A 137 3.21 -48.35 -13.71
C GLN A 137 3.83 -49.45 -14.60
N VAL A 138 5.12 -49.75 -14.46
CA VAL A 138 5.82 -50.72 -15.34
C VAL A 138 5.79 -52.16 -14.79
N VAL A 139 5.37 -52.38 -13.54
CA VAL A 139 5.41 -53.71 -12.87
C VAL A 139 4.04 -54.42 -12.91
N SER A 140 3.17 -54.09 -13.86
CA SER A 140 1.91 -54.83 -14.07
C SER A 140 1.55 -54.90 -15.55
N GLN A 141 2.46 -55.49 -16.34
CA GLN A 141 2.17 -56.12 -17.62
C GLN A 141 2.73 -57.54 -17.57
#